data_AF-A0A257Q044-F1
#
_entry.id   AF-A0A257Q044-F1
#
_cell.length_a   1.000
_cell.length_b   1.000
_cell.length_c   1.000
_cell.angle_alpha   90.00
_cell.angle_beta   90.00
_cell.angle_gamma   90.00
#
_symmetry.space_group_name_H-M   'P 1'
#
loop_
_entity.id
_entity.type
_entity.pdbx_description
1 polymer ?
#
loop_
_entity_poly.entity_id
_entity_poly.type
_entity_poly.pdbx_seq_one_letter_code
_entity_poly.pdbx_strand_id
1 'polypeptide(L)'
;VVIGTRSAVFQPFADLGLIVVDEEHDASLKQNEGFGYHARDVAIWRARRLAIPIVLGSATPSLESIRNLELGRYRGLSLPERAGGAAMPKIYPLDVRNQRMQGGLSDALLAAIEQHLLAGGQVMLYLNRRGYAPNLLCHACGWVAECPHCDSFVTWHRHAQRLRCHHCGYEQAVPVHCPSCSAALTPRGLGTEQLEDVLTALFPGFGIERLDRAG
;
A
#
# COMPACT_ATOMS: atom_id res chain seq x y z
N VAL A 1 -19.03 19.57 -21.04
CA VAL A 1 -18.39 18.58 -20.16
C VAL A 1 -17.00 19.10 -19.80
N VAL A 2 -16.61 19.03 -18.52
CA VAL A 2 -15.25 19.37 -18.07
C VAL A 2 -14.64 18.11 -17.48
N ILE A 3 -13.40 17.82 -17.86
CA ILE A 3 -12.60 16.73 -17.32
C ILE A 3 -11.39 17.39 -16.68
N GLY A 4 -11.06 16.98 -15.45
CA GLY A 4 -9.92 17.53 -14.74
C GLY A 4 -9.62 16.73 -13.49
N THR A 5 -8.58 17.14 -12.79
CA THR A 5 -8.11 16.51 -11.56
C THR A 5 -8.81 17.14 -10.33
N ARG A 6 -8.20 17.04 -9.13
CA ARG A 6 -8.76 17.50 -7.86
C ARG A 6 -9.35 18.93 -7.88
N SER A 7 -8.71 19.88 -8.57
CA SER A 7 -9.11 21.29 -8.55
C SER A 7 -10.35 21.58 -9.40
N ALA A 8 -10.67 20.70 -10.36
CA ALA A 8 -11.85 20.84 -11.22
C ALA A 8 -13.17 20.82 -10.42
N VAL A 9 -13.15 20.30 -9.19
CA VAL A 9 -14.29 20.33 -8.27
C VAL A 9 -14.79 21.74 -7.96
N PHE A 10 -13.96 22.77 -8.16
CA PHE A 10 -14.32 24.19 -7.95
C PHE A 10 -14.74 24.92 -9.23
N GLN A 11 -14.65 24.27 -10.39
CA GLN A 11 -14.95 24.92 -11.66
C GLN A 11 -16.40 25.45 -11.66
N PRO A 12 -16.65 26.72 -12.03
CA PRO A 12 -17.99 27.25 -12.14
C PRO A 12 -18.75 26.61 -13.32
N PHE A 13 -20.05 26.41 -13.14
CA PHE A 13 -20.97 25.95 -14.18
C PHE A 13 -22.25 26.77 -14.11
N ALA A 14 -22.84 27.06 -15.27
CA ALA A 14 -24.15 27.70 -15.34
C ALA A 14 -25.26 26.76 -14.86
N ASP A 15 -25.24 25.49 -15.32
CA ASP A 15 -26.23 24.46 -14.98
C ASP A 15 -25.54 23.08 -14.92
N LEU A 16 -25.06 22.69 -13.75
CA LEU A 16 -24.35 21.42 -13.54
C LEU A 16 -25.35 20.31 -13.24
N GLY A 17 -25.45 19.30 -14.10
CA GLY A 17 -26.42 18.20 -13.93
C GLY A 17 -25.88 16.90 -13.34
N LEU A 18 -24.56 16.68 -13.33
CA LEU A 18 -23.94 15.43 -12.85
C LEU A 18 -22.49 15.66 -12.47
N ILE A 19 -22.02 14.96 -11.43
CA ILE A 19 -20.60 14.85 -11.09
C ILE A 19 -20.20 13.37 -11.16
N VAL A 20 -19.06 13.07 -11.79
CA VAL A 20 -18.45 11.74 -11.78
C VAL A 20 -17.05 11.86 -11.20
N VAL A 21 -16.74 11.05 -10.20
CA VAL A 21 -15.41 10.90 -9.63
C VAL A 21 -14.95 9.49 -9.93
N ASP A 22 -13.97 9.37 -10.81
CA ASP A 22 -13.31 8.10 -11.10
C ASP A 22 -12.17 7.84 -10.12
N GLU A 23 -11.88 6.56 -9.87
CA GLU A 23 -10.94 6.10 -8.84
C GLU A 23 -11.09 6.85 -7.50
N GLU A 24 -12.30 6.86 -6.93
CA GLU A 24 -12.65 7.68 -5.75
C GLU A 24 -11.79 7.41 -4.50
N HIS A 25 -11.14 6.24 -4.47
CA HIS A 25 -10.25 5.81 -3.41
C HIS A 25 -8.83 6.41 -3.52
N ASP A 26 -8.49 7.05 -4.64
CA ASP A 26 -7.13 7.50 -4.90
C ASP A 26 -6.74 8.68 -4.01
N ALA A 27 -5.60 8.53 -3.31
CA ALA A 27 -5.08 9.52 -2.37
C ALA A 27 -4.73 10.88 -3.01
N SER A 28 -4.56 10.95 -4.32
CA SER A 28 -4.36 12.19 -5.08
C SER A 28 -5.60 13.09 -5.08
N LEU A 29 -6.77 12.60 -4.66
CA LEU A 29 -7.93 13.46 -4.41
C LEU A 29 -7.76 14.29 -3.13
N LYS A 30 -6.80 13.97 -2.26
CA LYS A 30 -6.48 14.72 -1.06
C LYS A 30 -5.37 15.74 -1.31
N GLN A 31 -5.67 17.00 -1.03
CA GLN A 31 -4.69 18.08 -0.96
C GLN A 31 -4.07 18.11 0.44
N ASN A 32 -2.76 17.93 0.53
CA ASN A 32 -2.01 17.99 1.79
C ASN A 32 -1.26 19.32 1.98
N GLU A 33 -1.00 20.05 0.90
CA GLU A 33 -0.27 21.33 0.94
C GLU A 33 -1.23 22.52 0.85
N GLY A 34 -1.00 23.54 1.68
CA GLY A 34 -1.82 24.74 1.73
C GLY A 34 -3.20 24.45 2.32
N PHE A 35 -4.26 24.72 1.55
CA PHE A 35 -5.62 24.43 1.99
C PHE A 35 -5.94 22.94 1.85
N GLY A 36 -6.06 22.25 2.99
CA GLY A 36 -6.38 20.83 3.03
C GLY A 36 -7.85 20.57 2.68
N TYR A 37 -8.09 19.91 1.55
CA TYR A 37 -9.41 19.42 1.16
C TYR A 37 -9.31 18.04 0.50
N HIS A 38 -10.42 17.31 0.53
CA HIS A 38 -10.59 16.07 -0.21
C HIS A 38 -11.58 16.28 -1.35
N ALA A 39 -11.13 16.19 -2.60
CA ALA A 39 -11.93 16.53 -3.77
C ALA A 39 -13.21 15.69 -3.86
N ARG A 40 -13.16 14.39 -3.53
CA ARG A 40 -14.34 13.52 -3.41
C ARG A 40 -15.39 14.09 -2.44
N ASP A 41 -14.98 14.48 -1.24
CA ASP A 41 -15.91 14.94 -0.21
C ASP A 41 -16.52 16.31 -0.58
N VAL A 42 -15.70 17.19 -1.18
CA VAL A 42 -16.17 18.45 -1.76
C VAL A 42 -17.16 18.19 -2.91
N ALA A 43 -16.90 17.20 -3.76
CA ALA A 43 -17.76 16.81 -4.86
C ALA A 43 -19.13 16.29 -4.36
N ILE A 44 -19.13 15.43 -3.34
CA ILE A 44 -20.34 14.92 -2.68
C ILE A 44 -21.14 16.08 -2.08
N TRP A 45 -20.48 16.98 -1.35
CA TRP A 45 -21.14 18.14 -0.77
C TRP A 45 -21.73 19.06 -1.85
N ARG A 46 -20.98 19.31 -2.93
CA ARG A 46 -21.42 20.13 -4.06
C ARG A 46 -22.63 19.51 -4.76
N ALA A 47 -22.61 18.21 -5.01
CA ALA A 47 -23.72 17.48 -5.62
C ALA A 47 -24.99 17.59 -4.75
N ARG A 48 -24.85 17.40 -3.44
CA ARG A 48 -25.95 17.58 -2.48
C ARG A 48 -26.50 19.01 -2.48
N ARG A 49 -25.64 20.02 -2.47
CA ARG A 49 -26.04 21.44 -2.47
C ARG A 49 -26.79 21.83 -3.74
N LEU A 50 -26.41 21.27 -4.88
CA LEU A 50 -27.03 21.51 -6.18
C LEU A 50 -28.20 20.56 -6.48
N ALA A 51 -28.51 19.63 -5.57
CA ALA A 51 -29.53 18.60 -5.74
C ALA A 51 -29.36 17.75 -7.02
N ILE A 52 -28.12 17.40 -7.35
CA ILE A 52 -27.76 16.63 -8.56
C ILE A 52 -27.17 15.26 -8.19
N PRO A 53 -27.25 14.26 -9.07
CA PRO A 53 -26.57 12.99 -8.87
C PRO A 53 -25.05 13.13 -8.85
N ILE A 54 -24.40 12.23 -8.12
CA ILE A 54 -22.96 11.98 -8.15
C ILE A 54 -22.68 10.48 -8.30
N VAL A 55 -21.71 10.13 -9.14
CA VAL A 55 -21.23 8.76 -9.31
C VAL A 55 -19.80 8.69 -8.82
N LEU A 56 -19.53 7.74 -7.92
CA LEU A 56 -18.20 7.41 -7.42
C LEU A 56 -17.80 6.06 -8.02
N GLY A 57 -16.86 6.08 -8.96
CA GLY A 57 -16.31 4.89 -9.61
C GLY A 57 -15.07 4.39 -8.88
N SER A 58 -14.98 3.07 -8.66
CA SER A 58 -13.78 2.43 -8.12
C SER A 58 -13.84 0.91 -8.27
N ALA A 59 -12.71 0.30 -8.63
CA ALA A 59 -12.52 -1.15 -8.52
C ALA A 59 -12.19 -1.59 -7.08
N THR A 60 -11.66 -0.67 -6.26
CA THR A 60 -11.29 -0.88 -4.86
C THR A 60 -11.82 0.28 -4.01
N PRO A 61 -13.14 0.34 -3.74
CA PRO A 61 -13.77 1.46 -3.04
C PRO A 61 -13.10 1.75 -1.69
N SER A 62 -13.07 3.03 -1.32
CA SER A 62 -12.55 3.46 -0.02
C SER A 62 -13.43 2.89 1.11
N LEU A 63 -12.84 2.69 2.28
CA LEU A 63 -13.57 2.18 3.44
C LEU A 63 -14.73 3.11 3.84
N GLU A 64 -14.55 4.42 3.69
CA GLU A 64 -15.60 5.41 3.91
C GLU A 64 -16.76 5.23 2.93
N SER A 65 -16.47 4.98 1.65
CA SER A 65 -17.50 4.72 0.64
C SER A 65 -18.26 3.42 0.90
N ILE A 66 -17.55 2.34 1.27
CA ILE A 66 -18.16 1.09 1.71
C ILE A 66 -19.07 1.32 2.92
N ARG A 67 -18.59 2.08 3.92
CA ARG A 67 -19.38 2.39 5.11
C ARG A 67 -20.65 3.19 4.78
N ASN A 68 -20.58 4.14 3.84
CA ASN A 68 -21.76 4.89 3.42
C ASN A 68 -22.75 4.02 2.60
N LEU A 69 -22.28 2.99 1.89
CA LEU A 69 -23.14 1.97 1.29
C LEU A 69 -23.85 1.14 2.37
N GLU A 70 -23.12 0.64 3.37
CA GLU A 70 -23.68 -0.13 4.50
C GLU A 70 -24.73 0.67 5.27
N LEU A 71 -24.48 1.96 5.48
CA LEU A 71 -25.41 2.87 6.18
C LEU A 71 -26.59 3.32 5.30
N GLY A 72 -26.69 2.87 4.06
CA GLY A 72 -27.77 3.23 3.13
C GLY A 72 -27.73 4.68 2.64
N ARG A 73 -26.61 5.38 2.84
CA ARG A 73 -26.44 6.77 2.37
C ARG A 73 -26.08 6.82 0.89
N TYR A 74 -25.38 5.79 0.40
CA TYR A 74 -25.06 5.58 -1.01
C TYR A 74 -25.82 4.38 -1.56
N ARG A 75 -25.99 4.34 -2.88
CA ARG A 75 -26.52 3.18 -3.61
C ARG A 75 -25.39 2.48 -4.34
N GLY A 76 -25.22 1.18 -4.13
CA GLY A 76 -24.24 0.36 -4.83
C GLY A 76 -24.71 -0.02 -6.23
N LEU A 77 -23.83 0.11 -7.21
CA LEU A 77 -24.01 -0.40 -8.57
C LEU A 77 -22.76 -1.23 -8.90
N SER A 78 -22.94 -2.51 -9.20
CA SER A 78 -21.84 -3.45 -9.42
C SER A 78 -21.80 -3.91 -10.86
N LEU A 79 -20.58 -3.93 -11.43
CA LEU A 79 -20.28 -4.50 -12.74
C LEU A 79 -19.40 -5.75 -12.52
N PRO A 80 -20.00 -6.94 -12.35
CA PRO A 80 -19.24 -8.15 -11.96
C PRO A 80 -18.38 -8.71 -13.09
N GLU A 81 -18.70 -8.38 -14.33
CA GLU A 81 -17.99 -8.84 -15.52
C GLU A 81 -16.85 -7.89 -15.88
N ARG A 82 -15.67 -8.46 -16.14
CA ARG A 82 -14.50 -7.70 -16.58
C ARG A 82 -14.62 -7.33 -18.05
N ALA A 83 -14.35 -6.07 -18.37
CA ALA A 83 -14.21 -5.64 -19.75
C ALA A 83 -13.13 -6.49 -20.46
N GLY A 84 -13.45 -6.98 -21.66
CA GLY A 84 -12.51 -7.75 -22.49
C GLY A 84 -12.21 -9.18 -22.03
N GLY A 85 -12.96 -9.74 -21.07
CA GLY A 85 -12.84 -11.16 -20.69
C GLY A 85 -11.54 -11.55 -19.98
N ALA A 86 -10.81 -10.57 -19.42
CA ALA A 86 -9.55 -10.81 -18.71
C ALA A 86 -9.78 -11.71 -17.48
N ALA A 87 -9.02 -12.80 -17.37
CA ALA A 87 -9.06 -13.68 -16.21
C ALA A 87 -8.32 -13.07 -15.00
N MET A 88 -8.69 -13.49 -13.79
CA MET A 88 -7.95 -13.13 -12.59
C MET A 88 -6.58 -13.84 -12.60
N PRO A 89 -5.48 -13.15 -12.25
CA PRO A 89 -4.18 -13.81 -12.13
C PRO A 89 -4.20 -14.84 -11.01
N LYS A 90 -3.41 -15.90 -11.16
CA LYS A 90 -3.17 -16.86 -10.07
C LYS A 90 -2.29 -16.20 -9.01
N ILE A 91 -2.70 -16.29 -7.76
CA ILE A 91 -1.98 -15.74 -6.61
C ILE A 91 -1.41 -16.89 -5.79
N TYR A 92 -0.11 -16.83 -5.48
CA TYR A 92 0.58 -17.85 -4.69
C TYR A 92 1.15 -17.22 -3.42
N PRO A 93 0.58 -17.51 -2.23
CA PRO A 93 1.19 -17.11 -0.98
C PRO A 93 2.46 -17.93 -0.74
N LEU A 94 3.59 -17.26 -0.54
CA LEU A 94 4.86 -17.88 -0.18
C LEU A 94 5.14 -17.64 1.30
N ASP A 95 5.19 -18.72 2.08
CA ASP A 95 5.63 -18.67 3.47
C ASP A 95 7.14 -18.58 3.54
N VAL A 96 7.66 -17.45 4.00
CA VAL A 96 9.11 -17.16 4.08
C VAL A 96 9.72 -17.50 5.45
N ARG A 97 8.97 -18.13 6.35
CA ARG A 97 9.49 -18.55 7.66
C ARG A 97 10.58 -19.62 7.50
N ASN A 98 11.65 -19.50 8.28
CA ASN A 98 12.85 -20.35 8.21
C ASN A 98 13.50 -20.47 6.82
N GLN A 99 13.17 -19.57 5.89
CA GLN A 99 13.78 -19.58 4.57
C GLN A 99 15.04 -18.73 4.54
N ARG A 100 15.99 -19.13 3.69
CA ARG A 100 17.11 -18.28 3.33
C ARG A 100 16.56 -17.10 2.52
N MET A 101 16.94 -15.89 2.95
CA MET A 101 16.54 -14.66 2.29
C MET A 101 17.78 -13.96 1.75
N GLN A 102 17.78 -13.64 0.45
CA GLN A 102 18.83 -12.89 -0.22
C GLN A 102 18.24 -11.55 -0.65
N GLY A 103 18.70 -10.46 -0.05
CA GLY A 103 18.05 -9.16 -0.25
C GLY A 103 16.55 -9.16 0.09
N GLY A 104 16.11 -10.00 1.03
CA GLY A 104 14.69 -10.20 1.39
C GLY A 104 13.83 -10.85 0.33
N LEU A 105 14.45 -11.47 -0.66
CA LEU A 105 13.81 -12.36 -1.60
C LEU A 105 14.10 -13.80 -1.16
N SER A 106 13.09 -14.65 -1.17
CA SER A 106 13.27 -16.09 -0.96
C SER A 106 13.83 -16.74 -2.23
N ASP A 107 14.50 -17.87 -2.09
CA ASP A 107 15.02 -18.62 -3.23
C ASP A 107 13.90 -19.02 -4.22
N ALA A 108 12.69 -19.33 -3.71
CA ALA A 108 11.53 -19.62 -4.55
C ALA A 108 11.07 -18.41 -5.38
N LEU A 109 11.10 -17.20 -4.80
CA LEU A 109 10.77 -15.97 -5.52
C LEU A 109 11.85 -15.67 -6.57
N LEU A 110 13.12 -15.82 -6.23
CA LEU A 110 14.23 -15.62 -7.18
C LEU A 110 14.12 -16.54 -8.40
N ALA A 111 13.82 -17.83 -8.20
CA ALA A 111 13.61 -18.77 -9.29
C ALA A 111 12.43 -18.37 -10.20
N ALA A 112 11.34 -17.88 -9.61
CA ALA A 112 10.19 -17.39 -10.38
C ALA A 112 10.54 -16.14 -11.20
N ILE A 113 11.30 -15.21 -10.61
CA ILE A 113 11.79 -14.02 -11.31
C ILE A 113 12.65 -14.43 -12.51
N GLU A 114 13.63 -15.31 -12.29
CA GLU A 114 14.53 -15.79 -13.34
C GLU A 114 13.75 -16.42 -14.50
N GLN A 115 12.82 -17.32 -14.19
CA GLN A 115 11.99 -17.98 -15.20
C GLN A 115 11.19 -16.97 -16.04
N HIS A 116 10.63 -15.94 -15.41
CA HIS A 116 9.87 -14.91 -16.11
C HIS A 116 10.75 -14.01 -16.99
N LEU A 117 11.92 -13.64 -16.50
CA LEU A 117 12.87 -12.81 -17.24
C LEU A 117 13.45 -13.56 -18.45
N LEU A 118 13.83 -14.84 -18.28
CA LEU A 118 14.34 -15.68 -19.38
C LEU A 118 13.29 -15.96 -20.47
N ALA A 119 12.01 -15.92 -20.12
CA ALA A 119 10.91 -16.00 -21.07
C ALA A 119 10.63 -14.68 -21.83
N GLY A 120 11.44 -13.64 -21.62
CA GLY A 120 11.26 -12.31 -22.21
C GLY A 120 10.16 -11.48 -21.54
N GLY A 121 9.72 -11.89 -20.34
CA GLY A 121 8.73 -11.17 -19.55
C GLY A 121 9.36 -10.05 -18.70
N GLN A 122 8.50 -9.31 -18.01
CA GLN A 122 8.89 -8.29 -17.03
C GLN A 122 8.38 -8.68 -15.63
N VAL A 123 9.14 -8.29 -14.61
CA VAL A 123 8.81 -8.52 -13.21
C VAL A 123 8.69 -7.18 -12.50
N MET A 124 7.60 -7.00 -11.77
CA MET A 124 7.38 -5.84 -10.92
C MET A 124 7.39 -6.27 -9.45
N LEU A 125 8.31 -5.71 -8.67
CA LEU A 125 8.44 -5.95 -7.24
C LEU A 125 7.89 -4.75 -6.46
N TYR A 126 6.88 -4.99 -5.62
CA TYR A 126 6.31 -3.97 -4.76
C TYR A 126 6.98 -3.98 -3.39
N LEU A 127 7.44 -2.81 -2.95
CA LEU A 127 7.98 -2.58 -1.62
C LEU A 127 7.13 -1.55 -0.88
N ASN A 128 7.09 -1.65 0.45
CA ASN A 128 6.45 -0.63 1.27
C ASN A 128 7.16 0.73 1.12
N ARG A 129 6.38 1.81 1.14
CA ARG A 129 6.87 3.19 0.94
C ARG A 129 7.99 3.54 1.95
N ARG A 130 8.97 4.35 1.52
CA ARG A 130 9.98 4.96 2.39
C ARG A 130 9.30 5.58 3.63
N GLY A 131 9.81 5.26 4.82
CA GLY A 131 9.29 5.78 6.09
C GLY A 131 8.23 4.90 6.78
N TYR A 132 7.86 3.74 6.22
CA TYR A 132 7.09 2.76 6.98
C TYR A 132 7.94 2.27 8.17
N ALA A 133 7.42 2.49 9.38
CA ALA A 133 8.01 2.04 10.63
C ALA A 133 8.25 0.51 10.58
N PRO A 134 9.50 0.03 10.59
CA PRO A 134 9.74 -1.40 10.53
C PRO A 134 9.34 -2.01 11.88
N ASN A 135 8.37 -2.93 11.87
CA ASN A 135 8.15 -3.79 13.02
C ASN A 135 9.31 -4.80 13.12
N LEU A 136 9.65 -5.21 14.34
CA LEU A 136 10.61 -6.29 14.54
C LEU A 136 9.89 -7.65 14.38
N LEU A 137 10.39 -8.48 13.47
CA LEU A 137 9.85 -9.80 13.12
C LEU A 137 10.92 -10.88 13.32
N CYS A 138 10.52 -12.05 13.80
CA CYS A 138 11.34 -13.26 13.78
C CYS A 138 11.11 -14.04 12.48
N HIS A 139 12.15 -14.15 11.65
CA HIS A 139 12.09 -15.00 10.44
C HIS A 139 11.93 -16.49 10.74
N ALA A 140 12.26 -16.96 11.95
CA ALA A 140 12.18 -18.38 12.26
C ALA A 140 10.75 -18.86 12.61
N CYS A 141 10.02 -18.10 13.43
CA CYS A 141 8.68 -18.51 13.89
C CYS A 141 7.56 -17.56 13.47
N GLY A 142 7.88 -16.38 12.95
CA GLY A 142 6.88 -15.36 12.58
C GLY A 142 6.46 -14.44 13.73
N TRP A 143 7.06 -14.55 14.92
CA TRP A 143 6.79 -13.63 16.03
C TRP A 143 7.01 -12.17 15.61
N VAL A 144 6.06 -11.30 15.95
CA VAL A 144 6.15 -9.84 15.74
C VAL A 144 6.18 -9.16 17.10
N ALA A 145 6.99 -8.11 17.23
CA ALA A 145 7.04 -7.33 18.46
C ALA A 145 5.75 -6.51 18.65
N GLU A 146 5.00 -6.87 19.68
CA GLU A 146 3.76 -6.22 20.11
C GLU A 146 4.00 -5.34 21.35
N CYS A 147 3.12 -4.36 21.55
CA CYS A 147 3.13 -3.53 22.75
C CYS A 147 2.39 -4.25 23.89
N PRO A 148 2.97 -4.38 25.09
CA PRO A 148 2.29 -5.01 26.22
C PRO A 148 1.21 -4.12 26.87
N HIS A 149 1.08 -2.87 26.45
CA HIS A 149 0.16 -1.88 27.03
C HIS A 149 -1.00 -1.50 26.11
N CYS A 150 -0.97 -1.90 24.84
CA CYS A 150 -2.04 -1.66 23.88
C CYS A 150 -1.95 -2.65 22.72
N ASP A 151 -3.05 -2.90 22.02
CA ASP A 151 -3.14 -3.84 20.88
C ASP A 151 -2.48 -3.30 19.59
N SER A 152 -1.30 -2.69 19.71
CA SER A 152 -0.51 -2.13 18.61
C SER A 152 0.87 -2.77 18.54
N PHE A 153 1.45 -2.79 17.35
CA PHE A 153 2.85 -3.19 17.17
C PHE A 153 3.82 -2.09 17.63
N VAL A 154 5.02 -2.50 18.04
CA VAL A 154 6.12 -1.57 18.35
C VAL A 154 7.03 -1.36 17.15
N THR A 155 7.35 -0.10 16.86
CA THR A 155 8.25 0.31 15.79
C THR A 155 9.69 0.15 16.23
N TRP A 156 10.51 -0.45 15.37
CA TRP A 156 11.95 -0.50 15.57
C TRP A 156 12.65 0.76 15.04
N HIS A 157 13.13 1.58 15.97
CA HIS A 157 13.94 2.76 15.68
C HIS A 157 15.42 2.36 15.56
N ARG A 158 15.87 2.08 14.34
CA ARG A 158 17.22 1.56 14.04
C ARG A 158 18.35 2.40 14.64
N HIS A 159 18.30 3.72 14.47
CA HIS A 159 19.36 4.61 14.98
C HIS A 159 19.42 4.66 16.51
N ALA A 160 18.26 4.55 17.18
CA ALA A 160 18.17 4.56 18.63
C ALA A 160 18.33 3.16 19.26
N GLN A 161 18.38 2.10 18.44
CA GLN A 161 18.39 0.70 18.89
C GLN A 161 17.30 0.40 19.94
N ARG A 162 16.09 0.93 19.71
CA ARG A 162 14.94 0.78 20.60
C ARG A 162 13.67 0.41 19.84
N LEU A 163 12.78 -0.30 20.52
CA LEU A 163 11.41 -0.50 20.10
C LEU A 163 10.54 0.54 20.80
N ARG A 164 9.66 1.21 20.05
CA ARG A 164 8.75 2.23 20.59
C ARG A 164 7.33 2.03 20.08
N CYS A 165 6.37 2.10 20.98
CA CYS A 165 4.97 2.20 20.62
C CYS A 165 4.62 3.67 20.33
N HIS A 166 4.09 3.97 19.14
CA HIS A 166 3.61 5.31 18.81
C HIS A 166 2.22 5.63 19.35
N HIS A 167 1.52 4.63 19.88
CA HIS A 167 0.19 4.82 20.48
C HIS A 167 0.28 5.25 21.94
N CYS A 168 0.98 4.49 22.79
CA CYS A 168 1.06 4.75 24.23
C CYS A 168 2.43 5.25 24.72
N GLY A 169 3.43 5.31 23.85
CA GLY A 169 4.78 5.77 24.21
C GLY A 169 5.65 4.72 24.91
N TYR A 170 5.19 3.47 25.05
CA TYR A 170 5.99 2.37 25.57
C TYR A 170 7.32 2.23 24.83
N GLU A 171 8.41 2.00 25.57
CA GLU A 171 9.73 1.74 25.00
C GLU A 171 10.37 0.50 25.62
N GLN A 172 11.13 -0.23 24.79
CA GLN A 172 11.98 -1.32 25.25
C GLN A 172 13.26 -1.41 24.41
N ALA A 173 14.28 -2.07 24.97
CA ALA A 173 15.46 -2.45 24.21
C ALA A 173 15.09 -3.49 23.14
N VAL A 174 15.87 -3.52 22.05
CA VAL A 174 15.69 -4.54 21.00
C VAL A 174 16.19 -5.89 21.53
N PRO A 175 15.33 -6.93 21.60
CA PRO A 175 15.78 -8.25 22.02
C PRO A 175 16.74 -8.86 20.99
N VAL A 176 17.80 -9.52 21.48
CA VAL A 176 18.79 -10.20 20.61
C VAL A 176 18.24 -11.54 20.09
N HIS A 177 17.42 -12.22 20.91
CA HIS A 177 16.81 -13.50 20.60
C HIS A 177 15.29 -13.38 20.62
N CYS A 178 14.64 -14.17 19.77
CA CYS A 178 13.19 -14.22 19.72
C CYS A 178 12.63 -14.75 21.04
N PRO A 179 11.66 -14.05 21.68
CA PRO A 179 11.06 -14.53 22.92
C PRO A 179 10.20 -15.78 22.73
N SER A 180 9.79 -16.09 21.50
CA SER A 180 8.94 -17.25 21.19
C SER A 180 9.73 -18.51 20.82
N CYS A 181 10.86 -18.40 20.10
CA CYS A 181 11.61 -19.57 19.62
C CYS A 181 13.13 -19.50 19.85
N SER A 182 13.61 -18.46 20.53
CA SER A 182 15.03 -18.23 20.86
C SER A 182 15.99 -18.06 19.69
N ALA A 183 15.51 -18.11 18.43
CA ALA A 183 16.33 -17.78 17.26
C ALA A 183 16.84 -16.34 17.30
N ALA A 184 18.01 -16.09 16.73
CA ALA A 184 18.57 -14.74 16.63
C ALA A 184 17.66 -13.81 15.81
N LEU A 185 17.33 -12.65 16.38
CA LEU A 185 16.56 -11.63 15.67
C LEU A 185 17.52 -10.83 14.81
N THR A 186 17.41 -10.97 13.49
CA THR A 186 18.23 -10.21 12.56
C THR A 186 17.46 -8.99 12.10
N PRO A 187 17.97 -7.78 12.34
CA PRO A 187 17.37 -6.57 11.80
C PRO A 187 17.58 -6.49 10.29
N ARG A 188 16.67 -7.08 9.50
CA ARG A 188 16.66 -6.92 8.03
C ARG A 188 15.37 -6.24 7.62
N GLY A 189 15.45 -4.96 7.28
CA GLY A 189 14.45 -4.37 6.41
C GLY A 189 15.18 -3.72 5.26
N LEU A 190 14.78 -4.07 4.06
CA LEU A 190 15.44 -3.66 2.84
C LEU A 190 14.92 -2.31 2.43
N GLY A 191 15.86 -1.37 2.30
CA GLY A 191 15.60 -0.19 1.52
C GLY A 191 15.51 -0.57 0.04
N THR A 192 14.84 0.26 -0.74
CA THR A 192 14.77 0.13 -2.21
C THR A 192 16.16 0.08 -2.85
N GLU A 193 17.11 0.83 -2.30
CA GLU A 193 18.51 0.89 -2.77
C GLU A 193 19.24 -0.45 -2.55
N GLN A 194 19.09 -1.05 -1.36
CA GLN A 194 19.70 -2.35 -1.07
C GLN A 194 19.10 -3.49 -1.91
N LEU A 195 17.81 -3.40 -2.27
CA LEU A 195 17.18 -4.38 -3.15
C LEU A 195 17.73 -4.27 -4.58
N GLU A 196 17.92 -3.05 -5.08
CA GLU A 196 18.48 -2.79 -6.40
C GLU A 196 19.89 -3.36 -6.56
N ASP A 197 20.75 -3.14 -5.57
CA ASP A 197 22.11 -3.73 -5.55
C ASP A 197 22.07 -5.26 -5.59
N VAL A 198 21.16 -5.87 -4.82
CA VAL A 198 21.01 -7.33 -4.78
C VAL A 198 20.48 -7.87 -6.11
N LEU A 199 19.47 -7.22 -6.69
CA LEU A 199 18.90 -7.63 -7.98
C LEU A 199 19.93 -7.48 -9.12
N THR A 200 20.72 -6.41 -9.11
CA THR A 200 21.78 -6.19 -10.09
C THR A 200 22.83 -7.29 -10.04
N ALA A 201 23.19 -7.73 -8.83
CA ALA A 201 24.14 -8.82 -8.63
C ALA A 201 23.57 -10.19 -9.02
N LEU A 202 22.28 -10.43 -8.76
CA LEU A 202 21.63 -11.73 -9.01
C LEU A 202 21.18 -11.92 -10.47
N PHE A 203 20.82 -10.85 -11.17
CA PHE A 203 20.31 -10.90 -12.54
C PHE A 203 21.14 -10.01 -13.49
N PRO A 204 22.46 -10.27 -13.63
CA PRO A 204 23.31 -9.47 -14.50
C PRO A 204 22.83 -9.59 -15.95
N GLY A 205 22.52 -8.45 -16.58
CA GLY A 205 22.05 -8.39 -17.97
C GLY A 205 20.58 -8.04 -18.13
N PHE A 206 19.80 -7.98 -17.06
CA PHE A 206 18.44 -7.43 -17.07
C PHE A 206 18.43 -5.99 -16.55
N GLY A 207 17.70 -5.11 -17.23
CA GLY A 207 17.52 -3.73 -16.79
C GLY A 207 16.64 -3.65 -15.54
N ILE A 208 17.00 -2.77 -14.60
CA ILE A 208 16.22 -2.51 -13.38
C ILE A 208 15.79 -1.06 -13.43
N GLU A 209 14.50 -0.81 -13.26
CA GLU A 209 13.93 0.52 -13.19
C GLU A 209 13.12 0.68 -11.90
N ARG A 210 13.26 1.85 -11.28
CA ARG A 210 12.49 2.21 -10.09
C ARG A 210 11.33 3.12 -10.47
N LEU A 211 10.13 2.61 -10.26
CA LEU A 211 8.89 3.36 -10.37
C LEU A 211 8.56 4.00 -9.01
N ASP A 212 9.37 4.97 -8.59
CA ASP A 212 9.02 5.80 -7.44
C ASP A 212 7.86 6.73 -7.87
N ARG A 213 6.75 6.78 -7.12
CA ARG A 213 5.76 7.86 -7.29
C ARG A 213 6.52 9.18 -7.10
N ALA A 214 6.73 9.92 -8.19
CA ALA A 214 7.15 11.31 -8.11
C ALA A 214 6.20 12.02 -7.11
N GLY A 215 6.80 12.74 -6.17
CA GLY A 215 6.09 13.43 -5.10
C GLY A 215 4.98 14.34 -5.62
#